data_AF-A0A5Y1WC30-F1
#
_entry.id   AF-A0A5Y1WC30-F1
#
_cell.length_a   1.000
_cell.length_b   1.000
_cell.length_c   1.000
_cell.angle_alpha   90.00
_cell.angle_beta   90.00
_cell.angle_gamma   90.00
#
_symmetry.space_group_name_H-M   'P 1'
#
loop_
_entity.id
_entity.type
_entity.pdbx_description
1 polymer ?
#
loop_
_entity_poly.entity_id
_entity_poly.type
_entity_poly.pdbx_seq_one_letter_code
_entity_poly.pdbx_strand_id
1 'polypeptide(L)' 'MLTLKTINSAKDTSIFQVTGDVSYVKESRMIFFTGWHGGDSEVLLDDGEVAYVCNEKGVTVATFQ' A
#
# COMPACT_ATOMS: atom_id res chain seq x y z
N MET A 1 13.36 -4.63 -0.73
CA MET A 1 11.96 -5.12 -0.81
C MET A 1 11.04 -4.12 -0.09
N LEU A 2 9.86 -3.84 -0.63
CA LEU A 2 8.88 -2.95 -0.01
C LEU A 2 7.67 -3.75 0.51
N THR A 3 6.95 -3.17 1.45
CA THR A 3 5.71 -3.73 1.99
C THR A 3 4.66 -2.65 2.03
N LEU A 4 3.52 -2.90 1.41
CA LEU A 4 2.34 -2.05 1.51
C LEU A 4 1.46 -2.57 2.66
N LYS A 5 1.20 -1.73 3.65
CA LYS A 5 0.30 -2.01 4.76
C LYS A 5 -0.89 -1.08 4.67
N THR A 6 -2.10 -1.62 4.54
CA THR A 6 -3.33 -0.84 4.69
C THR A 6 -3.93 -1.07 6.08
N ILE A 7 -4.58 -0.05 6.61
CA ILE A 7 -5.28 -0.10 7.90
C ILE A 7 -6.68 0.47 7.68
N ASN A 8 -7.70 -0.34 7.93
CA ASN A 8 -9.09 0.08 7.78
C ASN A 8 -9.58 0.87 9.02
N SER A 9 -10.80 1.40 8.95
CA SER A 9 -11.44 2.12 10.06
C SER A 9 -11.65 1.27 11.32
N ALA A 10 -11.73 -0.07 11.19
CA ALA A 10 -11.81 -1.00 12.31
C ALA A 10 -10.42 -1.37 12.90
N LYS A 11 -9.34 -0.81 12.33
CA LYS A 11 -7.93 -1.11 12.63
C LYS A 11 -7.46 -2.50 12.19
N ASP A 12 -8.21 -3.17 11.32
CA ASP A 12 -7.73 -4.38 10.66
C ASP A 12 -6.64 -4.01 9.66
N THR A 13 -5.66 -4.90 9.53
CA THR A 13 -4.48 -4.65 8.70
C THR A 13 -4.34 -5.67 7.59
N SER A 14 -4.16 -5.18 6.36
CA SER A 14 -3.75 -6.00 5.22
C SER A 14 -2.30 -5.67 4.85
N ILE A 15 -1.53 -6.71 4.50
CA ILE A 15 -0.11 -6.59 4.20
C ILE A 15 0.16 -7.22 2.83
N PHE A 16 0.77 -6.44 1.94
CA PHE A 16 1.15 -6.86 0.61
C PHE A 16 2.66 -6.73 0.44
N GLN A 17 3.31 -7.79 -0.03
CA GLN A 17 4.70 -7.74 -0.43
C GLN A 17 4.79 -7.14 -1.83
N VAL A 18 5.59 -6.09 -1.96
CA VAL A 18 5.70 -5.29 -3.18
C VAL A 18 7.11 -5.39 -3.75
N THR A 19 7.18 -5.57 -5.05
CA THR A 19 8.40 -5.48 -5.86
C THR A 19 8.28 -4.24 -6.75
N GLY A 20 9.38 -3.48 -6.91
CA GLY A 20 9.35 -2.27 -7.73
C GLY A 20 8.60 -1.10 -7.09
N ASP A 21 7.84 -0.40 -7.94
CA ASP A 21 7.28 0.92 -7.63
C ASP A 21 5.88 0.84 -7.01
N VAL A 22 5.55 1.84 -6.19
CA VAL A 22 4.20 2.06 -5.65
C VAL A 22 3.74 3.45 -6.07
N SER A 23 2.59 3.52 -6.74
CA SER A 23 1.98 4.77 -7.18
C SER A 23 0.63 4.98 -6.49
N TYR A 24 0.33 6.21 -6.09
CA TYR A 24 -0.95 6.57 -5.48
C TYR A 24 -1.64 7.67 -6.29
N VAL A 25 -2.88 7.42 -6.68
CA VAL A 25 -3.74 8.40 -7.38
C VAL A 25 -4.76 8.92 -6.38
N LYS A 26 -4.57 10.15 -5.92
CA LYS A 26 -5.35 10.73 -4.82
C LYS A 26 -6.83 10.92 -5.17
N GLU A 27 -7.13 11.29 -6.41
CA GLU A 27 -8.48 11.57 -6.89
C GLU A 27 -9.38 10.32 -6.84
N SER A 28 -8.80 9.15 -7.11
CA SER A 28 -9.50 7.85 -7.08
C SER A 28 -9.19 7.03 -5.83
N ARG A 29 -8.26 7.49 -4.98
CA ARG A 29 -7.77 6.79 -3.79
C ARG A 29 -7.25 5.37 -4.09
N MET A 30 -6.72 5.18 -5.31
CA MET A 30 -6.17 3.90 -5.75
C MET A 30 -4.64 3.87 -5.62
N ILE A 31 -4.15 2.75 -5.12
CA ILE A 31 -2.72 2.42 -5.05
C ILE A 31 -2.43 1.34 -6.08
N PHE A 32 -1.48 1.61 -6.96
CA PHE A 32 -0.97 0.66 -7.96
C PHE A 32 0.42 0.20 -7.55
N PHE A 33 0.68 -1.10 -7.65
CA PHE A 33 1.96 -1.69 -7.28
C PHE A 33 2.19 -3.02 -8.01
N THR A 34 3.45 -3.44 -8.14
CA THR A 34 3.78 -4.80 -8.61
C THR A 34 3.93 -5.72 -7.40
N GLY A 35 3.14 -6.78 -7.34
CA GLY A 35 3.20 -7.76 -6.26
C GLY A 35 4.45 -8.65 -6.34
N TRP A 36 4.80 -9.32 -5.24
CA TRP A 36 5.95 -10.23 -5.19
C TRP A 36 5.98 -11.30 -6.30
N HIS A 37 4.81 -11.75 -6.77
CA HIS A 37 4.70 -12.71 -7.88
C HIS A 37 4.93 -12.10 -9.27
N GLY A 38 5.29 -10.81 -9.36
CA GLY A 38 5.62 -10.11 -10.61
C GLY A 38 4.42 -9.64 -11.42
N GLY A 39 3.21 -9.69 -10.85
CA GLY A 39 2.00 -9.16 -11.47
C GLY A 39 1.62 -7.80 -10.90
N ASP A 40 1.08 -6.93 -11.75
CA ASP A 40 0.51 -5.66 -11.31
C ASP A 40 -0.76 -5.90 -10.50
N SER A 41 -0.96 -5.06 -9.48
CA SER A 41 -2.07 -5.14 -8.55
C SER A 41 -2.49 -3.74 -8.12
N GLU A 42 -3.74 -3.65 -7.68
CA GLU A 42 -4.33 -2.41 -7.23
C GLU A 42 -5.06 -2.60 -5.90
N VAL A 43 -5.07 -1.55 -5.08
CA VAL A 43 -5.84 -1.47 -3.84
C VAL A 43 -6.56 -0.14 -3.80
N LEU A 44 -7.87 -0.19 -3.59
CA LEU A 44 -8.70 0.98 -3.30
C LEU A 44 -8.69 1.25 -1.79
N LEU A 45 -8.46 2.50 -1.38
CA LEU A 45 -8.61 2.92 0.02
C LEU A 45 -10.01 3.47 0.25
N ASP A 46 -10.74 2.87 1.20
CA ASP A 46 -12.05 3.36 1.63
C ASP A 46 -11.93 4.57 2.57
N ASP A 47 -13.03 5.30 2.79
CA ASP A 47 -13.05 6.50 3.65
C ASP A 47 -12.52 6.22 5.06
N GLY A 48 -11.49 6.98 5.45
CA GLY A 48 -10.80 6.83 6.74
C GLY A 48 -9.68 5.78 6.75
N GLU A 49 -9.50 5.01 5.68
CA GLU A 49 -8.38 4.09 5.56
C GLU A 49 -7.07 4.81 5.24
N VAL A 50 -5.97 4.20 5.70
CA VAL A 50 -4.63 4.72 5.48
C VAL A 50 -3.72 3.60 4.99
N ALA A 51 -2.78 3.94 4.12
CA ALA A 51 -1.75 3.02 3.67
C ALA A 51 -0.34 3.52 3.98
N TYR A 52 0.54 2.59 4.31
CA TYR A 52 1.95 2.82 4.57
C TYR A 52 2.79 1.96 3.65
N VAL A 53 3.80 2.56 3.02
CA VAL A 53 4.84 1.80 2.33
C VAL A 53 6.04 1.74 3.26
N CYS A 54 6.48 0.53 3.59
CA CYS A 54 7.61 0.27 4.46
C CYS A 54 8.73 -0.41 3.70
N ASN A 55 9.98 -0.09 4.03
CA ASN A 55 11.14 -0.84 3.55
C ASN A 55 11.41 -2.09 4.41
N GLU A 56 12.42 -2.87 4.01
CA GLU A 56 12.81 -4.11 4.70
C GLU A 56 13.26 -3.95 6.16
N LYS A 57 13.57 -2.73 6.61
CA LYS A 57 13.89 -2.41 8.01
C LYS A 57 12.66 -2.00 8.81
N GLY A 58 11.47 -2.06 8.21
CA GLY A 58 10.22 -1.62 8.82
C GLY A 58 10.05 -0.09 8.86
N VAL A 59 10.90 0.67 8.17
CA VAL A 59 10.80 2.13 8.13
C VAL A 59 9.78 2.55 7.09
N THR A 60 8.82 3.38 7.49
CA THR A 60 7.85 3.99 6.58
C THR A 60 8.55 4.97 5.64
N VAL A 61 8.38 4.76 4.34
CA VAL A 61 8.93 5.61 3.27
C VAL A 61 7.85 6.41 2.53
N ALA A 62 6.59 6.00 2.61
CA ALA A 62 5.45 6.77 2.10
C ALA A 62 4.18 6.51 2.92
N THR A 63 3.23 7.45 2.88
CA THR A 63 1.92 7.35 3.53
C THR A 63 0.84 7.89 2.58
N PHE A 64 -0.27 7.16 2.44
CA PHE A 64 -1.40 7.52 1.59
C PHE A 64 -2.69 7.54 2.43
N GLN A 65 -3.58 8.49 2.13
CA GLN A 65 -4.86 8.75 2.81
C GLN A 65 -5.90 9.21 1.79
#